data_AF-M1WKC1-F1
#
_entry.id   AF-M1WKC1-F1
#
_cell.length_a   1.000
_cell.length_b   1.000
_cell.length_c   1.000
_cell.angle_alpha   90.00
_cell.angle_beta   90.00
_cell.angle_gamma   90.00
#
_symmetry.space_group_name_H-M   'P 1'
#
loop_
_entity.id
_entity.type
_entity.pdbx_description
1 polymer ?
#
loop_
_entity_poly.entity_id
_entity_poly.type
_entity_poly.pdbx_seq_one_letter_code
_entity_poly.pdbx_strand_id
1 'polypeptide(L)'
;MFQDAELFSRFTGWLFTHRQIRTRIPKGERFKDGEKELSIEIRQITDKERAFLMDYFAFNGFKLIVFGWDEFKGIPEGGQIWTIVRDPLAGDPPPWISEAEARARLSIGPETKKETCIWTLVIYLHYLSYTYTLIGRHPSEISRYVDAIFTKEQLFEAIKEWLNELAKENFQKTEIMTILTSESETQLYRRVSNLLDFLKETNCIAFSKEDNAYSQTLLGAAEVNEHYDGEIAYLVPKDEITESDLESILFEEQDNTPEN
;
A
#
# COMPACT_ATOMS: atom_id res chain seq x y z
N MET A 1 8.31 -23.23 15.67
CA MET A 1 9.74 -22.84 15.72
C MET A 1 10.30 -22.99 14.32
N PHE A 2 10.88 -21.92 13.78
CA PHE A 2 11.50 -21.94 12.46
C PHE A 2 12.83 -22.71 12.52
N GLN A 3 13.03 -23.72 11.67
CA GLN A 3 14.15 -24.64 11.83
C GLN A 3 15.49 -24.05 11.40
N ASP A 4 15.47 -23.20 10.36
CA ASP A 4 16.63 -22.53 9.82
C ASP A 4 16.67 -21.05 10.23
N ALA A 5 17.50 -20.74 11.24
CA ALA A 5 17.65 -19.37 11.74
C ALA A 5 18.27 -18.41 10.72
N GLU A 6 19.10 -18.90 9.80
CA GLU A 6 19.72 -18.06 8.76
C GLU A 6 18.68 -17.66 7.71
N LEU A 7 17.90 -18.64 7.23
CA LEU A 7 16.78 -18.38 6.32
C LEU A 7 15.75 -17.44 6.96
N PHE A 8 15.39 -17.66 8.22
CA PHE A 8 14.48 -16.78 8.96
C PHE A 8 14.97 -15.33 8.96
N SER A 9 16.24 -15.11 9.29
CA SER A 9 16.86 -13.78 9.33
C SER A 9 16.86 -13.11 7.95
N ARG A 10 17.26 -13.84 6.90
CA ARG A 10 17.29 -13.32 5.53
C ARG A 10 15.89 -13.00 5.00
N PHE A 11 14.93 -13.87 5.26
CA PHE A 11 13.54 -13.73 4.83
C PHE A 11 12.85 -12.53 5.52
N THR A 12 12.97 -12.44 6.84
CA THR A 12 12.38 -11.32 7.60
C THR A 12 13.06 -10.00 7.27
N GLY A 13 14.39 -9.96 7.21
CA GLY A 13 15.14 -8.77 6.80
C GLY A 13 14.77 -8.29 5.40
N TRP A 14 14.58 -9.23 4.45
CA TRP A 14 14.09 -8.91 3.12
C TRP A 14 12.69 -8.29 3.15
N LEU A 15 11.74 -8.92 3.85
CA LEU A 15 10.37 -8.42 3.91
C LEU A 15 10.28 -7.06 4.61
N PHE A 16 11.06 -6.80 5.66
CA PHE A 16 11.09 -5.45 6.25
C PHE A 16 11.66 -4.39 5.30
N THR A 17 12.57 -4.77 4.42
CA THR A 17 13.21 -3.84 3.47
C THR A 17 12.39 -3.63 2.19
N HIS A 18 11.85 -4.71 1.65
CA HIS A 18 11.26 -4.75 0.31
C HIS A 18 9.77 -5.09 0.30
N ARG A 19 9.23 -5.53 1.44
CA ARG A 19 7.81 -5.82 1.69
C ARG A 19 7.18 -6.94 0.89
N GLN A 20 7.87 -7.44 -0.14
CA GLN A 20 7.42 -8.54 -0.97
C GLN A 20 8.59 -9.43 -1.43
N ILE A 21 8.32 -10.72 -1.59
CA ILE A 21 9.19 -11.69 -2.25
C ILE A 21 8.39 -12.42 -3.32
N ARG A 22 8.91 -12.43 -4.55
CA ARG A 22 8.29 -13.13 -5.67
C ARG A 22 8.93 -14.50 -5.86
N THR A 23 8.14 -15.57 -5.96
CA THR A 23 8.68 -16.91 -6.26
C THR A 23 8.91 -17.14 -7.75
N ARG A 24 8.26 -16.34 -8.60
CA ARG A 24 8.43 -16.24 -10.05
C ARG A 24 8.23 -14.80 -10.48
N ILE A 25 8.90 -14.39 -11.56
CA ILE A 25 8.79 -13.04 -12.14
C ILE A 25 8.25 -13.10 -13.57
N PRO A 26 7.51 -12.07 -14.03
CA PRO A 26 7.10 -11.96 -15.42
C PRO A 26 8.27 -12.00 -16.39
N LYS A 27 8.01 -12.41 -17.63
CA LYS A 27 9.03 -12.42 -18.69
C LYS A 27 9.52 -10.98 -18.93
N GLY A 28 10.84 -10.80 -19.01
CA GLY A 28 11.47 -9.49 -19.23
C GLY A 28 11.83 -8.74 -17.95
N GLU A 29 11.28 -9.15 -16.80
CA GLU A 29 11.70 -8.63 -15.51
C GLU A 29 12.93 -9.34 -14.95
N ARG A 30 13.52 -8.75 -13.90
CA ARG A 30 14.63 -9.33 -13.15
C ARG A 30 14.28 -9.37 -11.66
N PHE A 31 14.77 -10.41 -11.00
CA PHE A 31 14.82 -10.45 -9.55
C PHE A 31 15.68 -9.30 -9.05
N LYS A 32 15.31 -8.74 -7.90
CA LYS A 32 16.22 -7.87 -7.14
C LYS A 32 17.40 -8.72 -6.63
N ASP A 33 18.55 -8.11 -6.42
CA ASP A 33 19.74 -8.80 -5.91
C ASP A 33 19.41 -9.48 -4.56
N GLY A 34 19.54 -10.82 -4.48
CA GLY A 34 19.17 -11.61 -3.30
C GLY A 34 17.74 -12.18 -3.27
N GLU A 35 16.83 -11.68 -4.13
CA GLU A 35 15.43 -12.15 -4.17
C GLU A 35 15.34 -13.57 -4.72
N LYS A 36 16.20 -13.89 -5.69
CA LYS A 36 16.19 -15.18 -6.40
C LYS A 36 16.53 -16.33 -5.46
N GLU A 37 17.51 -16.15 -4.59
CA GLU A 37 17.91 -17.15 -3.61
C GLU A 37 16.74 -17.43 -2.64
N LEU A 38 16.14 -16.36 -2.09
CA LEU A 38 14.95 -16.47 -1.24
C LEU A 38 13.77 -17.13 -1.96
N SER A 39 13.58 -16.84 -3.25
CA SER A 39 12.50 -17.42 -4.07
C SER A 39 12.55 -18.95 -4.16
N ILE A 40 13.75 -19.53 -4.05
CA ILE A 40 13.99 -20.98 -4.10
C ILE A 40 13.75 -21.58 -2.70
N GLU A 41 14.29 -20.93 -1.67
CA GLU A 41 14.20 -21.37 -0.27
C GLU A 41 12.76 -21.32 0.25
N ILE A 42 11.97 -20.29 -0.13
CA ILE A 42 10.56 -20.16 0.24
C ILE A 42 9.72 -21.37 -0.15
N ARG A 43 10.03 -22.02 -1.27
CA ARG A 43 9.29 -23.19 -1.74
C ARG A 43 9.45 -24.41 -0.83
N GLN A 44 10.41 -24.37 0.10
CA GLN A 44 10.70 -25.42 1.06
C GLN A 44 10.11 -25.11 2.45
N ILE A 45 9.57 -23.91 2.65
CA ILE A 45 8.92 -23.52 3.90
C ILE A 45 7.72 -24.44 4.14
N THR A 46 7.70 -25.07 5.30
CA THR A 46 6.59 -25.92 5.74
C THR A 46 5.42 -25.09 6.28
N ASP A 47 4.22 -25.68 6.37
CA ASP A 47 3.05 -24.99 6.94
C ASP A 47 3.29 -24.52 8.38
N LYS A 48 4.03 -25.30 9.17
CA LYS A 48 4.40 -24.93 10.55
C LYS A 48 5.33 -23.71 10.61
N GLU A 49 6.24 -23.59 9.65
CA GLU A 49 7.14 -22.44 9.54
C GLU A 49 6.40 -21.22 9.01
N ARG A 50 5.48 -21.41 8.07
CA ARG A 50 4.57 -20.36 7.60
C ARG A 50 3.72 -19.80 8.74
N ALA A 51 3.09 -20.66 9.54
CA ALA A 51 2.31 -20.23 10.70
C ALA A 51 3.16 -19.42 11.69
N PHE A 52 4.38 -19.90 11.99
CA PHE A 52 5.32 -19.16 12.83
C PHE A 52 5.69 -17.77 12.24
N LEU A 53 5.87 -17.67 10.93
CA LEU A 53 6.14 -16.39 10.27
C LEU A 53 4.93 -15.45 10.38
N MET A 54 3.71 -15.96 10.22
CA MET A 54 2.48 -15.17 10.40
C MET A 54 2.42 -14.59 11.82
N ASP A 55 2.62 -15.42 12.86
CA ASP A 55 2.66 -14.96 14.25
C ASP A 55 3.76 -13.93 14.49
N TYR A 56 4.95 -14.16 13.93
CA TYR A 56 6.08 -13.25 14.05
C TYR A 56 5.76 -11.89 13.44
N PHE A 57 5.17 -11.83 12.24
CA PHE A 57 4.80 -10.55 11.63
C PHE A 57 3.63 -9.89 12.34
N ALA A 58 2.65 -10.64 12.83
CA ALA A 58 1.53 -10.12 13.61
C ALA A 58 2.00 -9.43 14.89
N PHE A 59 2.92 -10.05 15.63
CA PHE A 59 3.57 -9.43 16.80
C PHE A 59 4.28 -8.11 16.47
N ASN A 60 4.69 -7.97 15.21
CA ASN A 60 5.41 -6.85 14.65
C ASN A 60 4.48 -5.81 13.97
N GLY A 61 3.15 -5.98 14.07
CA GLY A 61 2.17 -5.07 13.48
C GLY A 61 1.97 -5.24 11.97
N PHE A 62 2.23 -6.43 11.44
CA PHE A 62 2.03 -6.78 10.04
C PHE A 62 1.22 -8.06 9.88
N LYS A 63 0.48 -8.16 8.78
CA LYS A 63 -0.06 -9.41 8.28
C LYS A 63 0.82 -9.93 7.16
N LEU A 64 1.15 -11.22 7.22
CA LEU A 64 1.81 -11.92 6.12
C LEU A 64 0.75 -12.51 5.18
N ILE A 65 0.66 -11.97 3.97
CA ILE A 65 -0.27 -12.41 2.93
C ILE A 65 0.51 -13.09 1.81
N VAL A 66 -0.01 -14.22 1.31
CA VAL A 66 0.58 -14.95 0.18
C VAL A 66 -0.42 -14.98 -0.97
N PHE A 67 -0.09 -14.30 -2.06
CA PHE A 67 -0.93 -14.23 -3.25
C PHE A 67 -0.58 -15.35 -4.23
N GLY A 68 -1.58 -16.09 -4.70
CA GLY A 68 -1.46 -17.17 -5.69
C GLY A 68 -1.70 -16.73 -7.13
N TRP A 69 -1.08 -17.44 -8.09
CA TRP A 69 -1.21 -17.18 -9.53
C TRP A 69 -2.59 -17.48 -10.11
N ASP A 70 -3.35 -18.34 -9.45
CA ASP A 70 -4.71 -18.73 -9.77
C ASP A 70 -5.72 -17.64 -9.43
N GLU A 71 -5.44 -16.84 -8.41
CA GLU A 71 -6.33 -15.77 -7.93
C GLU A 71 -6.00 -14.40 -8.56
N PHE A 72 -4.72 -14.11 -8.81
CA PHE A 72 -4.26 -12.76 -9.17
C PHE A 72 -3.63 -12.70 -10.55
N LYS A 73 -4.26 -11.94 -11.45
CA LYS A 73 -3.71 -11.59 -12.76
C LYS A 73 -2.40 -10.81 -12.57
N GLY A 74 -1.33 -11.27 -13.21
CA GLY A 74 0.00 -10.64 -13.14
C GLY A 74 1.04 -11.47 -12.38
N ILE A 75 0.61 -12.50 -11.63
CA ILE A 75 1.53 -13.49 -11.07
C ILE A 75 1.75 -14.59 -12.13
N PRO A 76 3.01 -14.93 -12.50
CA PRO A 76 3.28 -15.99 -13.44
C PRO A 76 2.76 -17.35 -12.94
N GLU A 77 2.33 -18.21 -13.87
CA GLU A 77 1.83 -19.57 -13.55
C GLU A 77 2.77 -20.33 -12.61
N GLY A 78 2.21 -20.94 -11.56
CA GLY A 78 2.96 -21.63 -10.51
C GLY A 78 3.80 -20.69 -9.62
N GLY A 79 3.53 -19.39 -9.67
CA GLY A 79 4.16 -18.35 -8.87
C GLY A 79 3.32 -17.96 -7.66
N GLN A 80 3.98 -17.31 -6.71
CA GLN A 80 3.41 -16.74 -5.51
C GLN A 80 4.12 -15.43 -5.18
N ILE A 81 3.42 -14.52 -4.52
CA ILE A 81 4.01 -13.31 -3.95
C ILE A 81 3.74 -13.32 -2.45
N TRP A 82 4.81 -13.38 -1.67
CA TRP A 82 4.76 -13.30 -0.21
C TRP A 82 4.96 -11.86 0.21
N THR A 83 4.00 -11.29 0.93
CA THR A 83 3.93 -9.85 1.19
C THR A 83 3.62 -9.59 2.64
N ILE A 84 4.26 -8.59 3.23
CA ILE A 84 3.84 -8.05 4.53
C ILE A 84 3.05 -6.77 4.33
N VAL A 85 1.83 -6.71 4.85
CA VAL A 85 0.98 -5.52 4.90
C VAL A 85 0.84 -5.03 6.33
N ARG A 86 0.74 -3.73 6.54
CA ARG A 86 0.54 -3.19 7.89
C ARG A 86 -0.82 -3.62 8.41
N ASP A 87 -0.85 -4.06 9.66
CA ASP A 87 -2.09 -4.33 10.35
C ASP A 87 -2.66 -3.02 10.90
N PRO A 88 -3.81 -2.51 10.39
CA PRO A 88 -4.40 -1.28 10.90
C PRO A 88 -4.83 -1.38 12.37
N LEU A 89 -5.09 -2.61 12.87
CA LEU A 89 -5.56 -2.83 14.23
C LEU A 89 -4.42 -2.99 15.25
N ALA A 90 -3.16 -3.06 14.79
CA ALA A 90 -2.00 -3.19 15.67
C ALA A 90 -1.71 -1.92 16.50
N GLY A 91 -2.45 -0.84 16.28
CA GLY A 91 -2.34 0.41 17.03
C GLY A 91 -1.21 1.30 16.54
N ASP A 92 -0.11 1.37 17.29
CA ASP A 92 1.02 2.23 16.93
C ASP A 92 1.71 1.73 15.65
N PRO A 93 2.24 2.64 14.79
CA PRO A 93 3.02 2.25 13.64
C PRO A 93 4.19 1.33 14.05
N PRO A 94 4.49 0.30 13.26
CA PRO A 94 5.60 -0.60 13.57
C PRO A 94 6.92 0.14 13.81
N PRO A 95 7.76 -0.29 14.78
CA PRO A 95 8.95 0.46 15.21
C PRO A 95 9.96 0.85 14.13
N TRP A 96 9.98 0.16 12.98
CA TRP A 96 10.85 0.49 11.84
C TRP A 96 10.25 1.53 10.89
N ILE A 97 8.99 1.92 11.06
CA ILE A 97 8.37 2.99 10.30
C ILE A 97 8.59 4.31 11.03
N SER A 98 9.58 5.07 10.57
CA SER A 98 9.86 6.40 11.11
C SER A 98 8.97 7.45 10.45
N GLU A 99 8.02 8.01 11.21
CA GLU A 99 7.21 9.17 10.78
C GLU A 99 8.12 10.34 10.36
N ALA A 100 9.21 10.54 11.09
CA ALA A 100 10.16 11.62 10.81
C ALA A 100 10.86 11.43 9.45
N GLU A 101 11.26 10.19 9.13
CA GLU A 101 11.89 9.86 7.85
C GLU A 101 10.88 9.98 6.69
N ALA A 102 9.67 9.44 6.87
CA ALA A 102 8.61 9.58 5.88
C ALA A 102 8.32 11.05 5.58
N ARG A 103 8.18 11.87 6.63
CA ARG A 103 7.96 13.32 6.49
C ARG A 103 9.13 14.03 5.80
N ALA A 104 10.37 13.67 6.11
CA ALA A 104 11.54 14.27 5.46
C ALA A 104 11.60 13.99 3.95
N ARG A 105 11.13 12.81 3.53
CA ARG A 105 11.04 12.41 2.12
C ARG A 105 9.88 13.07 1.39
N LEU A 106 8.78 13.33 2.08
CA LEU A 106 7.59 13.95 1.52
C LEU A 106 7.69 15.48 1.47
N SER A 107 8.53 16.09 2.30
CA SER A 107 8.68 17.54 2.34
C SER A 107 9.49 18.10 1.19
N ILE A 108 9.25 19.38 0.85
CA ILE A 108 9.98 20.09 -0.22
C ILE A 108 10.99 21.12 0.31
N GLY A 109 11.15 21.22 1.64
CA GLY A 109 12.00 22.19 2.31
C GLY A 109 11.72 22.29 3.82
N PRO A 110 12.10 23.41 4.46
CA PRO A 110 11.77 23.67 5.86
C PRO A 110 10.29 24.05 5.96
N GLU A 111 9.44 23.08 6.27
CA GLU A 111 8.01 23.27 6.47
C GLU A 111 7.54 22.61 7.77
N THR A 112 6.36 23.02 8.23
CA THR A 112 5.74 22.46 9.43
C THR A 112 5.25 21.03 9.18
N LYS A 113 5.13 20.22 10.25
CA LYS A 113 4.51 18.90 10.18
C LYS A 113 3.11 18.96 9.54
N LYS A 114 2.35 20.00 9.89
CA LYS A 114 1.00 20.22 9.39
C LYS A 114 0.95 20.40 7.87
N GLU A 115 1.85 21.23 7.32
CA GLU A 115 1.92 21.47 5.86
C GLU A 115 2.25 20.18 5.10
N THR A 116 3.28 19.43 5.53
CA THR A 116 3.63 18.16 4.87
C THR A 116 2.46 17.17 4.93
N CYS A 117 1.79 17.03 6.09
CA CYS A 117 0.66 16.12 6.25
C CYS A 117 -0.53 16.50 5.37
N ILE A 118 -0.90 17.79 5.30
CA ILE A 118 -1.99 18.28 4.46
C ILE A 118 -1.71 17.95 2.99
N TRP A 119 -0.53 18.29 2.50
CA TRP A 119 -0.17 18.03 1.11
C TRP A 119 -0.08 16.55 0.79
N THR A 120 0.53 15.76 1.67
CA THR A 120 0.60 14.31 1.51
C THR A 120 -0.79 13.71 1.40
N LEU A 121 -1.71 14.09 2.30
CA LEU A 121 -3.08 13.61 2.29
C LEU A 121 -3.81 14.00 1.00
N VAL A 122 -3.74 15.27 0.59
CA VAL A 122 -4.40 15.74 -0.63
C VAL A 122 -3.92 14.97 -1.86
N ILE A 123 -2.60 14.84 -2.04
CA ILE A 123 -2.04 14.16 -3.21
C ILE A 123 -2.37 12.66 -3.14
N TYR A 124 -2.32 12.05 -1.95
CA TYR A 124 -2.66 10.64 -1.77
C TYR A 124 -4.13 10.35 -2.09
N LEU A 125 -5.06 11.21 -1.70
CA LEU A 125 -6.49 11.07 -2.06
C LEU A 125 -6.72 11.17 -3.57
N HIS A 126 -6.02 12.06 -4.26
CA HIS A 126 -6.10 12.15 -5.72
C HIS A 126 -5.49 10.91 -6.39
N TYR A 127 -4.37 10.40 -5.88
CA TYR A 127 -3.82 9.11 -6.29
C TYR A 127 -4.86 7.98 -6.13
N LEU A 128 -5.52 7.88 -4.97
CA LEU A 128 -6.54 6.86 -4.74
C LEU A 128 -7.73 6.98 -5.70
N SER A 129 -8.10 8.22 -6.09
CA SER A 129 -9.14 8.45 -7.10
C SER A 129 -8.77 7.82 -8.45
N TYR A 130 -7.52 7.94 -8.90
CA TYR A 130 -7.04 7.28 -10.12
C TYR A 130 -7.02 5.76 -10.01
N THR A 131 -6.68 5.21 -8.83
CA THR A 131 -6.56 3.76 -8.67
C THR A 131 -7.87 3.04 -8.38
N TYR A 132 -8.90 3.75 -7.92
CA TYR A 132 -10.17 3.16 -7.50
C TYR A 132 -11.39 3.84 -8.15
N THR A 133 -11.60 5.13 -7.86
CA THR A 133 -12.84 5.83 -8.23
C THR A 133 -13.03 5.94 -9.74
N LEU A 134 -12.02 6.41 -10.47
CA LEU A 134 -12.12 6.69 -11.91
C LEU A 134 -12.30 5.43 -12.76
N ILE A 135 -11.83 4.29 -12.27
CA ILE A 135 -11.95 2.99 -12.95
C ILE A 135 -13.09 2.12 -12.39
N GLY A 136 -13.91 2.68 -11.48
CA GLY A 136 -15.03 1.97 -10.85
C GLY A 136 -14.58 0.70 -10.15
N ARG A 137 -13.52 0.78 -9.36
CA ARG A 137 -12.93 -0.34 -8.64
C ARG A 137 -13.06 -0.10 -7.14
N HIS A 138 -13.63 -1.08 -6.44
CA HIS A 138 -13.71 -1.12 -4.99
C HIS A 138 -12.36 -1.53 -4.37
N PRO A 139 -11.98 -1.03 -3.17
CA PRO A 139 -10.76 -1.45 -2.47
C PRO A 139 -10.59 -2.97 -2.34
N SER A 140 -11.68 -3.71 -2.13
CA SER A 140 -11.69 -5.18 -2.05
C SER A 140 -11.47 -5.92 -3.37
N GLU A 141 -11.55 -5.23 -4.50
CA GLU A 141 -11.21 -5.80 -5.81
C GLU A 141 -9.68 -5.80 -6.04
N ILE A 142 -8.93 -6.44 -5.15
CA ILE A 142 -7.46 -6.49 -5.19
C ILE A 142 -6.95 -7.05 -6.54
N SER A 143 -7.64 -8.04 -7.11
CA SER A 143 -7.28 -8.70 -8.39
C SER A 143 -7.28 -7.77 -9.61
N ARG A 144 -7.96 -6.61 -9.53
CA ARG A 144 -8.00 -5.58 -10.57
C ARG A 144 -6.91 -4.51 -10.44
N TYR A 145 -5.87 -4.75 -9.63
CA TYR A 145 -4.78 -3.79 -9.42
C TYR A 145 -4.07 -3.36 -10.72
N VAL A 146 -4.03 -4.25 -11.71
CA VAL A 146 -3.42 -4.00 -13.02
C VAL A 146 -4.16 -2.93 -13.85
N ASP A 147 -5.43 -2.66 -13.54
CA ASP A 147 -6.24 -1.69 -14.27
C ASP A 147 -5.91 -0.24 -13.88
N ALA A 148 -5.24 -0.04 -12.74
CA ALA A 148 -4.95 1.26 -12.16
C ALA A 148 -3.67 1.87 -12.77
N ILE A 149 -3.81 2.57 -13.91
CA ILE A 149 -2.70 3.20 -14.64
C ILE A 149 -2.93 4.70 -14.77
N PHE A 150 -1.92 5.52 -14.44
CA PHE A 150 -1.97 6.97 -14.55
C PHE A 150 -0.58 7.57 -14.78
N THR A 151 -0.50 8.77 -15.36
CA THR A 151 0.76 9.51 -15.46
C THR A 151 0.90 10.52 -14.34
N LYS A 152 2.14 10.93 -14.06
CA LYS A 152 2.42 12.01 -13.11
C LYS A 152 1.75 13.32 -13.52
N GLU A 153 1.74 13.62 -14.81
CA GLU A 153 1.13 14.81 -15.38
C GLU A 153 -0.39 14.79 -15.16
N GLN A 154 -1.06 13.64 -15.34
CA GLN A 154 -2.48 13.51 -15.03
C GLN A 154 -2.77 13.81 -13.55
N LEU A 155 -2.00 13.22 -12.63
CA LEU A 155 -2.17 13.47 -11.20
C LEU A 155 -1.92 14.95 -10.84
N PHE A 156 -0.88 15.55 -11.40
CA PHE A 156 -0.56 16.96 -11.20
C PHE A 156 -1.67 17.90 -11.69
N GLU A 157 -2.15 17.70 -12.92
CA GLU A 157 -3.21 18.54 -13.50
C GLU A 157 -4.54 18.38 -12.73
N ALA A 158 -4.89 17.17 -12.29
CA ALA A 158 -6.09 16.95 -11.49
C ALA A 158 -6.04 17.74 -10.16
N ILE A 159 -4.89 17.73 -9.46
CA ILE A 159 -4.74 18.49 -8.22
C ILE A 159 -4.78 19.99 -8.50
N LYS A 160 -4.14 20.44 -9.59
CA LYS A 160 -4.14 21.85 -10.00
C LYS A 160 -5.55 22.35 -10.31
N GLU A 161 -6.34 21.57 -11.04
CA GLU A 161 -7.75 21.87 -11.33
C GLU A 161 -8.56 21.97 -10.04
N TRP A 162 -8.43 20.97 -9.15
CA TRP A 162 -9.09 20.98 -7.84
C TRP A 162 -8.71 22.20 -6.99
N LEU A 163 -7.43 22.60 -6.94
CA LEU A 163 -6.99 23.80 -6.22
C LEU A 163 -7.60 25.08 -6.79
N ASN A 164 -7.75 25.16 -8.12
CA ASN A 164 -8.37 26.31 -8.78
C ASN A 164 -9.88 26.41 -8.47
N GLU A 165 -10.57 25.28 -8.37
CA GLU A 165 -11.97 25.23 -7.94
C GLU A 165 -12.11 25.61 -6.47
N LEU A 166 -11.27 25.01 -5.62
CA LEU A 166 -11.22 25.26 -4.19
C LEU A 166 -11.01 26.75 -3.88
N ALA A 167 -10.14 27.42 -4.64
CA ALA A 167 -9.88 28.86 -4.52
C ALA A 167 -11.06 29.75 -4.94
N LYS A 168 -11.93 29.29 -5.85
CA LYS A 168 -13.14 30.03 -6.27
C LYS A 168 -14.26 29.91 -5.24
N GLU A 169 -14.42 28.72 -4.65
CA GLU A 169 -15.55 28.40 -3.77
C GLU A 169 -15.37 28.97 -2.35
N ASN A 170 -14.14 29.11 -1.87
CA ASN A 170 -13.87 29.45 -0.48
C ASN A 170 -13.47 30.91 -0.29
N PHE A 171 -14.48 31.77 -0.09
CA PHE A 171 -14.30 33.19 0.26
C PHE A 171 -13.67 33.40 1.66
N GLN A 172 -13.76 32.41 2.56
CA GLN A 172 -13.15 32.47 3.89
C GLN A 172 -11.79 31.77 3.90
N LYS A 173 -10.73 32.54 4.12
CA LYS A 173 -9.35 32.03 4.20
C LYS A 173 -9.13 31.32 5.54
N THR A 174 -9.40 30.02 5.58
CA THR A 174 -8.88 29.16 6.66
C THR A 174 -7.37 28.98 6.50
N GLU A 175 -6.71 28.51 7.56
CA GLU A 175 -5.28 28.20 7.52
C GLU A 175 -4.97 27.10 6.47
N ILE A 176 -5.79 26.05 6.42
CA ILE A 176 -5.64 24.95 5.44
C ILE A 176 -5.79 25.47 4.01
N MET A 177 -6.79 26.31 3.76
CA MET A 177 -6.98 26.97 2.48
C MET A 177 -5.76 27.80 2.08
N THR A 178 -5.18 28.52 3.03
CA THR A 178 -3.97 29.32 2.79
C THR A 178 -2.78 28.44 2.42
N ILE A 179 -2.58 27.32 3.13
CA ILE A 179 -1.52 26.35 2.82
C ILE A 179 -1.70 25.82 1.39
N LEU A 180 -2.91 25.38 1.03
CA LEU A 180 -3.18 24.75 -0.27
C LEU A 180 -3.12 25.72 -1.44
N THR A 181 -3.51 26.99 -1.25
CA THR A 181 -3.61 27.97 -2.33
C THR A 181 -2.39 28.89 -2.47
N SER A 182 -1.42 28.81 -1.54
CA SER A 182 -0.22 29.67 -1.55
C SER A 182 0.95 29.11 -2.35
N GLU A 183 0.87 27.85 -2.78
CA GLU A 183 1.98 27.19 -3.47
C GLU A 183 2.08 27.52 -4.96
N SER A 184 3.32 27.60 -5.43
CA SER A 184 3.62 27.67 -6.85
C SER A 184 3.47 26.30 -7.53
N GLU A 185 3.20 26.30 -8.83
CA GLU A 185 3.12 25.07 -9.63
C GLU A 185 4.39 24.21 -9.53
N THR A 186 5.57 24.84 -9.45
CA THR A 186 6.85 24.14 -9.26
C THR A 186 6.91 23.39 -7.93
N GLN A 187 6.36 23.96 -6.86
CA GLN A 187 6.29 23.31 -5.55
C GLN A 187 5.32 22.13 -5.58
N LEU A 188 4.13 22.33 -6.14
CA LEU A 188 3.13 21.28 -6.31
C LEU A 188 3.72 20.09 -7.10
N TYR A 189 4.38 20.35 -8.23
CA TYR A 189 5.01 19.31 -9.05
C TYR A 189 6.09 18.53 -8.27
N ARG A 190 6.88 19.22 -7.44
CA ARG A 190 7.86 18.57 -6.55
C ARG A 190 7.17 17.70 -5.50
N ARG A 191 6.06 18.14 -4.90
CA ARG A 191 5.31 17.32 -3.93
C ARG A 191 4.72 16.07 -4.54
N VAL A 192 4.13 16.19 -5.74
CA VAL A 192 3.63 15.03 -6.51
C VAL A 192 4.79 14.07 -6.79
N SER A 193 5.96 14.59 -7.19
CA SER A 193 7.16 13.77 -7.40
C SER A 193 7.56 13.01 -6.13
N ASN A 194 7.68 13.72 -5.01
CA ASN A 194 8.09 13.15 -3.73
C ASN A 194 7.13 12.03 -3.28
N LEU A 195 5.81 12.21 -3.41
CA LEU A 195 4.85 11.16 -3.07
C LEU A 195 5.01 9.94 -3.97
N LEU A 196 5.10 10.14 -5.29
CA LEU A 196 5.24 9.01 -6.23
C LEU A 196 6.56 8.25 -6.01
N ASP A 197 7.66 8.96 -5.75
CA ASP A 197 8.92 8.32 -5.40
C ASP A 197 8.83 7.55 -4.08
N PHE A 198 8.18 8.13 -3.07
CA PHE A 198 7.94 7.45 -1.80
C PHE A 198 7.10 6.18 -1.96
N LEU A 199 6.00 6.23 -2.73
CA LEU A 199 5.15 5.07 -3.00
C LEU A 199 5.88 4.00 -3.84
N LYS A 200 6.75 4.42 -4.77
CA LYS A 200 7.57 3.51 -5.59
C LYS A 200 8.60 2.78 -4.74
N GLU A 201 9.31 3.50 -3.87
CA GLU A 201 10.33 2.92 -3.00
C GLU A 201 9.73 1.96 -1.95
N THR A 202 8.51 2.24 -1.49
CA THR A 202 7.75 1.33 -0.61
C THR A 202 7.05 0.18 -1.36
N ASN A 203 7.25 0.08 -2.69
CA ASN A 203 6.65 -0.90 -3.60
C ASN A 203 5.11 -0.86 -3.65
N CYS A 204 4.47 0.25 -3.29
CA CYS A 204 3.01 0.42 -3.44
C CYS A 204 2.61 0.74 -4.89
N ILE A 205 3.52 1.33 -5.67
CA ILE A 205 3.36 1.58 -7.11
C ILE A 205 4.60 1.14 -7.89
N ALA A 206 4.43 0.87 -9.17
CA ALA A 206 5.49 0.62 -10.14
C ALA A 206 5.48 1.71 -11.21
N PHE A 207 6.62 1.94 -11.87
CA PHE A 207 6.75 2.89 -12.97
C PHE A 207 7.23 2.17 -14.24
N SER A 208 6.43 2.25 -15.31
CA SER A 208 6.79 1.79 -16.65
C SER A 208 7.48 2.92 -17.41
N LYS A 209 8.74 2.70 -17.79
CA LYS A 209 9.48 3.66 -18.65
C LYS A 209 8.93 3.68 -20.07
N GLU A 210 8.36 2.57 -20.55
CA GLU A 210 7.81 2.44 -21.89
C GLU A 210 6.53 3.28 -22.03
N ASP A 211 5.66 3.18 -21.02
CA ASP A 211 4.37 3.88 -21.02
C ASP A 211 4.45 5.28 -20.37
N ASN A 212 5.59 5.60 -19.75
CA ASN A 212 5.77 6.78 -18.88
C ASN A 212 4.63 6.91 -17.86
N ALA A 213 4.23 5.78 -17.29
CA ALA A 213 3.04 5.67 -16.45
C ALA A 213 3.35 4.92 -15.16
N TYR A 214 2.58 5.24 -14.14
CA TYR A 214 2.56 4.56 -12.87
C TYR A 214 1.41 3.57 -12.85
N SER A 215 1.64 2.41 -12.23
CA SER A 215 0.62 1.42 -11.94
C SER A 215 0.64 1.05 -10.46
N GLN A 216 -0.52 0.73 -9.90
CA GLN A 216 -0.55 0.16 -8.55
C GLN A 216 0.12 -1.23 -8.57
N THR A 217 0.78 -1.61 -7.48
CA THR A 217 1.24 -2.98 -7.28
C THR A 217 0.21 -3.79 -6.49
N LEU A 218 0.38 -5.11 -6.48
CA LEU A 218 -0.44 -5.98 -5.63
C LEU A 218 -0.28 -5.65 -4.14
N LEU A 219 0.93 -5.32 -3.68
CA LEU A 219 1.17 -4.82 -2.32
C LEU A 219 0.40 -3.53 -2.05
N GLY A 220 0.44 -2.56 -2.98
CA GLY A 220 -0.28 -1.30 -2.81
C GLY A 220 -1.79 -1.48 -2.76
N ALA A 221 -2.33 -2.43 -3.53
CA ALA A 221 -3.75 -2.81 -3.47
C ALA A 221 -4.10 -3.46 -2.13
N ALA A 222 -3.27 -4.41 -1.68
CA ALA A 222 -3.47 -5.11 -0.41
C ALA A 222 -3.40 -4.15 0.79
N GLU A 223 -2.45 -3.22 0.82
CA GLU A 223 -2.35 -2.18 1.84
C GLU A 223 -3.65 -1.37 1.97
N VAL A 224 -4.19 -0.91 0.83
CA VAL A 224 -5.42 -0.12 0.84
C VAL A 224 -6.60 -0.97 1.26
N ASN A 225 -6.66 -2.24 0.84
CA ASN A 225 -7.73 -3.15 1.26
C ASN A 225 -7.73 -3.34 2.78
N GLU A 226 -6.58 -3.66 3.39
CA GLU A 226 -6.52 -3.89 4.84
C GLU A 226 -6.98 -2.67 5.63
N HIS A 227 -6.53 -1.46 5.26
CA HIS A 227 -6.96 -0.24 5.96
C HIS A 227 -8.41 0.11 5.66
N TYR A 228 -8.90 -0.22 4.46
CA TYR A 228 -10.31 -0.05 4.14
C TYR A 228 -11.17 -0.95 5.02
N ASP A 229 -10.92 -2.26 5.01
CA ASP A 229 -11.70 -3.25 5.76
C ASP A 229 -11.58 -3.06 7.28
N GLY A 230 -10.39 -2.72 7.77
CA GLY A 230 -10.10 -2.57 9.20
C GLY A 230 -10.58 -1.26 9.83
N GLU A 231 -10.74 -0.19 9.05
CA GLU A 231 -11.05 1.14 9.60
C GLU A 231 -12.19 1.84 8.84
N ILE A 232 -12.03 2.03 7.53
CA ILE A 232 -12.91 2.90 6.74
C ILE A 232 -14.27 2.26 6.49
N ALA A 233 -14.35 0.95 6.29
CA ALA A 233 -15.57 0.22 5.96
C ALA A 233 -16.66 0.43 7.03
N TYR A 234 -16.26 0.59 8.30
CA TYR A 234 -17.18 0.87 9.41
C TYR A 234 -17.75 2.30 9.41
N LEU A 235 -17.12 3.22 8.68
CA LEU A 235 -17.57 4.60 8.54
C LEU A 235 -18.45 4.82 7.31
N VAL A 236 -18.43 3.89 6.35
CA VAL A 236 -19.23 3.96 5.13
C VAL A 236 -20.65 3.45 5.44
N PRO A 237 -21.69 4.28 5.29
CA PRO A 237 -23.07 3.82 5.48
C PRO A 237 -23.38 2.70 4.48
N LYS A 238 -23.89 1.57 4.98
CA LYS A 238 -24.44 0.50 4.15
C LYS A 238 -25.92 0.75 3.93
N ASP A 239 -26.40 0.59 2.69
CA ASP A 239 -27.82 0.71 2.36
C ASP A 239 -28.67 -0.34 3.09
N GLU A 240 -28.07 -1.51 3.35
CA GLU A 240 -28.65 -2.60 4.14
C GLU A 240 -27.55 -3.30 4.95
N ILE A 241 -27.84 -3.61 6.22
CA ILE A 241 -26.92 -4.40 7.07
C ILE A 241 -27.30 -5.87 6.90
N THR A 242 -26.38 -6.67 6.38
CA THR A 242 -26.58 -8.10 6.18
C THR A 242 -26.21 -8.91 7.43
N GLU A 243 -26.66 -10.16 7.50
CA GLU A 243 -26.30 -11.10 8.57
C GLU A 243 -24.77 -11.33 8.63
N SER A 244 -24.11 -11.40 7.47
CA SER A 244 -22.64 -11.47 7.36
C SER A 244 -21.94 -10.25 7.95
N ASP A 245 -22.53 -9.05 7.84
CA ASP A 245 -21.96 -7.84 8.42
C ASP A 245 -22.03 -7.88 9.94
N LEU A 246 -23.13 -8.39 10.49
CA LEU A 246 -23.28 -8.58 11.94
C LEU A 246 -22.35 -9.67 12.46
N GLU A 247 -22.16 -10.75 11.71
CA GLU A 247 -21.20 -11.80 12.04
C GLU A 247 -19.76 -11.27 12.09
N SER A 248 -19.34 -10.43 11.13
CA SER A 248 -18.01 -9.82 11.15
C SER A 248 -17.77 -8.87 12.32
N ILE A 249 -18.83 -8.30 12.90
CA ILE A 249 -18.77 -7.42 14.09
C ILE A 249 -18.78 -8.25 15.39
N LEU A 250 -19.50 -9.38 15.38
CA LEU A 250 -19.71 -10.22 16.58
C LEU A 250 -18.62 -11.28 16.77
N PHE A 251 -17.94 -11.66 15.70
CA PHE A 251 -16.88 -12.64 15.69
C PHE A 251 -15.60 -12.02 15.12
N GLU A 252 -14.79 -11.41 15.98
CA GLU A 252 -13.35 -11.35 15.72
C GLU A 252 -12.91 -12.79 15.43
N GLU A 253 -12.31 -13.03 14.26
CA GLU A 253 -11.93 -14.36 13.75
C GLU A 253 -11.38 -15.23 14.90
N GLN A 254 -12.20 -16.18 15.37
CA GLN A 254 -11.67 -17.26 16.18
C GLN A 254 -10.75 -18.04 15.27
N ASP A 255 -9.45 -17.92 15.53
CA ASP A 255 -8.39 -18.75 14.98
C ASP A 255 -8.92 -20.15 14.69
N ASN A 256 -8.84 -20.55 13.41
CA ASN A 256 -9.08 -21.90 12.94
C ASN A 256 -8.15 -22.85 13.71
N THR A 257 -8.62 -23.33 14.86
CA THR A 257 -8.03 -24.47 15.54
C THR A 257 -8.59 -25.69 14.82
N PRO A 258 -7.78 -26.48 14.10
CA PRO A 258 -8.30 -27.67 13.46
C PRO A 258 -8.63 -28.69 14.55
N GLU A 259 -9.92 -29.00 14.70
CA GLU A 259 -10.36 -30.18 15.44
C GLU A 259 -10.00 -31.45 14.65
N ASN A 260 -9.28 -32.33 15.36
CA ASN A 260 -8.92 -33.74 15.12
C ASN A 260 -7.62 -34.05 14.36
#